data_AF-A0A8N1S763-F1
#
_entry.id   AF-A0A8N1S763-F1
#
_cell.length_a   1.000
_cell.length_b   1.000
_cell.length_c   1.000
_cell.angle_alpha   90.00
_cell.angle_beta   90.00
_cell.angle_gamma   90.00
#
_symmetry.space_group_name_H-M   'P 1'
#
loop_
_entity.id
_entity.type
_entity.pdbx_description
1 polymer ?
#
loop_
_entity_poly.entity_id
_entity_poly.type
_entity_poly.pdbx_seq_one_letter_code
_entity_poly.pdbx_strand_id
1 'polypeptide(L)' 'MAFPQSHQQELIELAELTGISAVPGVFRIVLELLALQVSPEDIYTLLKQISTKASKPLSQRMTNEEGQASGSSTKK' A
#
# COMPACT_ATOMS: atom_id res chain seq x y z
N MET A 1 -7.42 -19.61 14.90
CA MET A 1 -6.43 -19.94 15.95
C MET A 1 -5.54 -18.73 16.13
N ALA A 2 -5.50 -18.08 17.30
CA ALA A 2 -4.65 -16.91 17.52
C ALA A 2 -3.21 -17.35 17.84
N PHE A 3 -2.21 -16.73 17.21
CA PHE A 3 -0.79 -17.02 17.50
C PHE A 3 -0.42 -16.45 18.87
N PRO A 4 0.03 -17.29 19.83
CA PRO A 4 0.51 -16.83 21.13
C PRO A 4 1.63 -15.79 20.97
N GLN A 5 1.65 -14.78 21.84
CA GLN A 5 2.67 -13.71 21.80
C GLN A 5 4.10 -14.26 21.88
N SER A 6 4.31 -15.38 22.58
CA SER A 6 5.60 -16.09 22.65
C SER A 6 6.10 -16.55 21.28
N HIS A 7 5.19 -17.02 20.41
CA HIS A 7 5.55 -17.47 19.06
C HIS A 7 5.67 -16.32 18.07
N GLN A 8 5.18 -15.11 18.38
CA GLN A 8 5.29 -13.98 17.46
C GLN A 8 6.75 -13.57 17.24
N GLN A 9 7.57 -13.60 18.29
CA GLN A 9 8.98 -13.26 18.20
C GLN A 9 9.74 -14.26 17.32
N GLU A 10 9.54 -15.56 17.53
CA GLU A 10 10.13 -16.62 16.72
C GLU A 10 9.69 -16.52 15.25
N LEU A 11 8.41 -16.22 15.00
CA LEU A 11 7.90 -16.04 13.64
C LEU A 11 8.49 -14.80 12.95
N ILE A 12 8.74 -13.72 13.69
CA ILE A 12 9.43 -12.53 13.16
C ILE A 12 10.87 -12.88 12.79
N GLU A 13 11.60 -13.56 13.67
CA GLU A 13 12.98 -13.99 13.41
C GLU A 13 13.08 -14.93 12.19
N LEU A 14 12.12 -15.84 12.04
CA LEU A 14 12.01 -16.70 10.85
C LEU A 14 11.71 -15.88 9.58
N ALA A 15 10.80 -14.92 9.67
CA ALA A 15 10.48 -14.03 8.55
C ALA A 15 11.72 -13.25 8.10
N GLU A 16 12.47 -12.68 9.04
CA GLU A 16 13.72 -11.97 8.77
C GLU A 16 14.77 -12.87 8.12
N LEU A 17 14.93 -14.11 8.59
CA LEU A 17 15.84 -15.09 7.99
C LEU A 17 15.48 -15.39 6.52
N THR A 18 14.19 -15.35 6.18
CA THR A 18 13.70 -15.53 4.80
C THR A 18 13.70 -14.25 3.96
N GLY A 19 14.21 -13.13 4.51
CA GLY A 19 14.30 -11.85 3.81
C GLY A 19 13.00 -11.03 3.85
N ILE A 20 12.03 -11.41 4.67
CA ILE A 20 10.80 -10.65 4.89
C ILE A 20 11.07 -9.64 6.01
N SER A 21 11.43 -8.42 5.62
CA SER A 21 11.49 -7.30 6.56
C SER A 21 10.15 -6.57 6.57
N ALA A 22 9.34 -6.84 7.59
CA ALA A 22 8.07 -6.17 7.81
C ALA A 22 8.07 -5.49 9.18
N VAL A 23 7.51 -4.29 9.26
CA VAL A 23 7.26 -3.61 10.54
C VAL A 23 6.42 -4.56 11.42
N PRO A 24 6.73 -4.74 12.72
CA PRO A 24 6.04 -5.71 13.58
C PRO A 24 4.51 -5.60 13.54
N GLY A 25 3.97 -4.39 13.38
CA GLY A 25 2.54 -4.17 13.20
C GLY A 25 1.96 -4.77 11.91
N VAL A 26 2.65 -4.62 10.78
CA VAL A 26 2.24 -5.22 9.50
C VAL A 26 2.32 -6.74 9.57
N PHE A 27 3.38 -7.25 10.19
CA PHE A 27 3.54 -8.70 10.37
C PHE A 27 2.42 -9.31 11.23
N ARG A 28 2.02 -8.64 12.32
CA ARG A 28 0.86 -9.04 13.14
C ARG A 28 -0.43 -9.10 12.33
N ILE A 29 -0.71 -8.10 11.49
CA ILE A 29 -1.89 -8.09 10.62
C ILE A 29 -1.87 -9.28 9.65
N VAL A 30 -0.72 -9.59 9.05
CA VAL A 30 -0.58 -10.74 8.15
C VAL A 30 -0.86 -12.05 8.88
N LEU A 31 -0.31 -12.23 10.09
CA LEU A 31 -0.59 -13.41 10.91
C LEU A 31 -2.08 -13.54 11.28
N GLU A 32 -2.75 -12.43 11.60
CA GLU A 32 -4.19 -12.41 11.88
C GLU A 32 -5.02 -12.80 10.64
N LEU A 33 -4.67 -12.30 9.46
CA LEU A 33 -5.34 -12.66 8.21
C LEU A 33 -5.17 -14.16 7.90
N LEU A 34 -3.98 -14.72 8.13
CA LEU A 34 -3.73 -16.16 8.01
C LEU A 34 -4.55 -16.96 9.04
N ALA A 35 -4.67 -16.46 10.27
CA ALA A 35 -5.49 -17.09 11.31
C ALA A 35 -6.99 -17.09 10.98
N LEU A 36 -7.46 -16.15 10.15
CA LEU A 36 -8.81 -16.09 9.58
C LEU A 36 -8.98 -16.97 8.32
N GLN A 37 -7.95 -17.74 7.94
CA GLN A 37 -7.95 -18.60 6.75
C GLN A 37 -8.09 -17.83 5.42
N VAL A 38 -7.62 -16.58 5.38
CA VAL A 38 -7.46 -15.86 4.11
C VAL A 38 -6.30 -16.48 3.34
N SER A 39 -6.46 -16.65 2.02
CA SER A 39 -5.42 -17.23 1.16
C SER A 39 -4.14 -16.38 1.22
N PRO A 40 -2.95 -16.99 1.42
CA PRO A 40 -1.69 -16.25 1.41
C PRO A 40 -1.41 -15.56 0.07
N GLU A 41 -1.91 -16.12 -1.04
CA GLU A 41 -1.80 -15.56 -2.39
C GLU A 41 -2.60 -14.25 -2.51
N ASP A 42 -3.79 -14.22 -1.92
CA ASP A 42 -4.66 -13.05 -1.88
C ASP A 42 -4.06 -11.96 -0.99
N ILE A 43 -3.52 -12.34 0.18
CA ILE A 43 -2.80 -11.42 1.07
C ILE A 43 -1.61 -10.80 0.33
N TYR A 44 -0.81 -11.61 -0.36
CA TYR A 44 0.33 -11.12 -1.16
C TYR A 44 -0.12 -10.16 -2.26
N THR A 45 -1.18 -10.52 -2.99
CA THR A 45 -1.74 -9.69 -4.07
C THR A 45 -2.21 -8.34 -3.52
N LEU A 46 -2.90 -8.34 -2.39
CA LEU A 46 -3.34 -7.13 -1.70
C LEU A 46 -2.15 -6.26 -1.26
N LEU A 47 -1.16 -6.85 -0.58
CA LEU A 47 0.04 -6.14 -0.12
C LEU A 47 0.81 -5.52 -1.30
N LYS A 48 0.91 -6.23 -2.42
CA LYS A 48 1.53 -5.74 -3.65
C LYS A 48 0.77 -4.55 -4.26
N GLN A 49 -0.56 -4.60 -4.25
CA GLN A 49 -1.41 -3.52 -4.74
C GLN A 49 -1.33 -2.26 -3.87
N ILE A 50 -1.26 -2.39 -2.54
CA ILE A 50 -1.15 -1.22 -1.64
C ILE A 50 0.26 -0.62 -1.66
N SER A 51 1.31 -1.44 -1.74
CA SER A 51 2.70 -0.98 -1.77
C SER A 51 2.98 -0.11 -3.01
N THR A 52 2.49 -0.54 -4.17
CA THR A 52 2.69 0.20 -5.44
C THR A 52 1.87 1.49 -5.55
N LYS A 53 0.78 1.62 -4.79
CA LYS A 53 -0.02 2.85 -4.74
C LYS A 53 0.58 3.92 -3.82
N ALA A 54 1.31 3.52 -2.77
CA ALA A 54 1.95 4.43 -1.83
C ALA A 54 3.16 5.18 -2.45
N SER A 55 3.78 4.61 -3.49
CA SER A 55 4.98 5.17 -4.13
C SER A 55 4.70 6.14 -5.28
N LYS A 56 3.44 6.49 -5.58
CA LYS A 56 3.16 7.57 -6.52
C LYS A 56 3.21 8.89 -5.76
N PRO A 57 4.28 9.71 -5.89
CA PRO A 57 4.21 11.07 -5.41
C PRO A 57 3.03 11.75 -6.11
N LEU A 58 2.18 12.41 -5.32
CA LEU A 58 1.21 13.41 -5.78
C LEU A 58 2.00 14.57 -6.41
N SER A 59 2.52 14.36 -7.61
CA SER A 59 3.09 15.40 -8.42
C SER A 59 2.60 15.17 -9.83
N GLN A 60 2.10 16.23 -10.44
CA GLN A 60 1.71 16.32 -11.85
C GLN A 60 0.27 15.92 -12.19
N ARG A 61 -0.69 16.78 -11.81
CA ARG A 61 -1.70 17.27 -12.76
C ARG A 61 -2.12 18.71 -12.41
N MET A 62 -1.18 19.64 -12.57
CA MET A 62 -1.48 21.02 -12.96
C MET A 62 -0.73 21.27 -14.26
N THR A 63 -1.24 20.70 -15.36
CA THR A 63 -0.87 21.13 -16.71
C THR A 63 -1.95 22.09 -17.16
N ASN A 64 -1.56 23.35 -17.30
CA ASN A 64 -2.34 24.45 -17.85
C ASN A 64 -3.06 24.03 -19.13
N GLU A 65 -4.38 24.25 -19.20
CA GLU A 65 -5.08 24.38 -20.47
C GLU A 65 -5.13 25.87 -20.81
N GLU A 66 -4.17 26.30 -21.62
CA GLU A 66 -4.17 27.55 -22.35
C GLU A 66 -5.11 27.38 -23.56
N GLY A 67 -6.38 27.77 -23.38
CA GLY A 67 -7.37 27.81 -24.45
C GLY A 67 -7.52 29.23 -24.99
N GLN A 68 -6.80 29.55 -26.06
CA GLN A 68 -7.10 30.68 -26.94
C GLN A 68 -8.52 30.51 -27.52
N ALA A 69 -9.41 31.48 -27.28
CA ALA A 69 -10.55 31.73 -28.15
C ALA A 69 -10.92 33.23 -28.13
N SER A 70 -10.62 33.84 -29.26
CA SER A 70 -11.15 35.09 -29.81
C SER A 70 -12.53 35.51 -29.26
N GLY A 71 -12.63 36.76 -28.80
CA GLY A 71 -13.88 37.39 -28.37
C GLY A 71 -13.75 38.90 -28.42
N SER A 72 -14.05 39.48 -29.59
CA SER A 72 -14.28 40.90 -29.78
C SER A 72 -15.37 41.42 -28.85
N SER A 73 -15.17 42.57 -28.18
CA SER A 73 -16.29 43.51 -27.95
C SER A 73 -15.81 44.91 -27.56
N THR A 74 -16.31 45.87 -28.33
CA THR A 74 -16.36 47.33 -28.16
C THR A 74 -17.07 47.78 -26.88
N LYS A 75 -16.66 48.94 -26.35
CA LYS A 75 -17.52 50.04 -25.82
C LYS A 75 -16.62 51.21 -25.39
N LYS A 76 -16.65 52.31 -26.16
CA LYS A 76 -17.45 53.54 -25.96
C LYS A 76 -16.84 54.48 -24.93
#